data_AF-A0A829GL81-F1
#
_entry.id   AF-A0A829GL81-F1
#
_cell.length_a   1.000
_cell.length_b   1.000
_cell.length_c   1.000
_cell.angle_alpha   90.00
_cell.angle_beta   90.00
_cell.angle_gamma   90.00
#
_symmetry.space_group_name_H-M   'P 1'
#
loop_
_entity.id
_entity.type
_entity.pdbx_description
1 polymer ?
#
loop_
_entity_poly.entity_id
_entity_poly.type
_entity_poly.pdbx_seq_one_letter_code
_entity_poly.pdbx_strand_id
1 'polypeptide(L)'
;SCSIAKALLKIPTLRTRVDITRDKIGYKFIVDAQILMPSHTREEAQKIVTQALDECPVAKLLKENENVSFRIVDDFTDEPTLGE
;
A
#
# COMPACT_ATOMS: atom_id res chain seq x y z
N SER A 1 -35.78 16.24 11.67
CA SER A 1 -35.12 14.92 11.63
C SER A 1 -34.67 14.66 10.20
N CYS A 2 -33.49 15.16 9.81
CA CYS A 2 -32.90 14.83 8.51
C CYS A 2 -31.75 13.86 8.74
N SER A 3 -32.06 12.57 8.65
CA SER A 3 -31.12 11.46 8.82
C SER A 3 -30.37 11.22 7.51
N ILE A 4 -29.50 12.14 7.11
CA ILE A 4 -28.53 11.84 6.02
C ILE A 4 -27.33 11.16 6.70
N ALA A 5 -27.55 9.90 7.02
CA ALA A 5 -26.53 8.99 7.50
C ALA A 5 -25.45 8.88 6.43
N LYS A 6 -24.31 9.52 6.68
CA LYS A 6 -22.98 8.94 6.51
C LYS A 6 -22.81 8.12 5.23
N ALA A 7 -22.98 8.74 4.07
CA ALA A 7 -22.34 8.28 2.85
C ALA A 7 -20.83 8.58 2.97
N LEU A 8 -20.15 7.87 3.87
CA LEU A 8 -18.71 7.70 3.80
C LEU A 8 -18.46 6.88 2.54
N LEU A 9 -18.28 7.57 1.39
CA LEU A 9 -17.45 7.02 0.33
C LEU A 9 -16.13 6.65 1.00
N LYS A 10 -15.93 5.36 1.26
CA LYS A 10 -14.66 4.84 1.78
C LYS A 10 -13.65 4.97 0.64
N ILE A 11 -13.05 6.16 0.56
CA ILE A 11 -11.89 6.44 -0.27
C ILE A 11 -10.82 5.38 0.02
N PRO A 12 -10.16 4.82 -1.02
CA PRO A 12 -9.12 3.83 -0.81
C PRO A 12 -7.95 4.46 -0.06
N THR A 13 -7.49 3.79 0.99
CA THR A 13 -6.39 4.27 1.83
C THR A 13 -5.12 3.52 1.47
N LEU A 14 -4.04 4.26 1.27
CA LEU A 14 -2.72 3.73 0.98
C LEU A 14 -1.80 3.99 2.18
N ARG A 15 -1.14 2.95 2.68
CA ARG A 15 -0.12 3.05 3.72
C ARG A 15 1.17 2.46 3.16
N THR A 16 2.20 3.29 3.04
CA THR A 16 3.53 2.83 2.62
C THR A 16 4.44 2.81 3.82
N ARG A 17 5.03 1.65 4.10
CA ARG A 17 6.09 1.47 5.09
C ARG A 17 7.42 1.46 4.35
N VAL A 18 8.38 2.21 4.86
CA VAL A 18 9.75 2.25 4.33
C VAL A 18 10.69 1.92 5.47
N ASP A 19 11.30 0.74 5.42
CA ASP A 19 12.31 0.30 6.37
C ASP A 19 13.69 0.45 5.74
N ILE A 20 14.65 0.92 6.54
CA ILE A 20 16.04 1.03 6.11
C ILE A 20 16.81 -0.07 6.82
N THR A 21 17.33 -1.04 6.07
CA THR A 21 18.14 -2.13 6.61
C THR A 21 19.59 -1.96 6.17
N ARG A 22 20.52 -2.29 7.06
CA ARG A 22 21.94 -2.30 6.73
C ARG A 22 22.28 -3.58 5.95
N ASP A 23 22.91 -3.43 4.79
CA ASP A 23 23.38 -4.53 3.94
C ASP A 23 24.90 -4.70 4.05
N LYS A 24 25.48 -5.75 3.44
CA LYS A 24 26.91 -6.08 3.57
C LYS A 24 27.87 -4.96 3.14
N ILE A 25 27.44 -4.04 2.27
CA ILE A 25 28.28 -2.98 1.68
C ILE A 25 27.62 -1.58 1.81
N GLY A 26 26.36 -1.50 2.26
CA GLY A 26 25.61 -0.23 2.29
C GLY A 26 24.29 -0.30 3.06
N TYR A 27 23.32 0.50 2.63
CA TYR A 27 21.95 0.52 3.17
C TYR A 27 20.97 0.17 2.05
N LYS A 28 19.97 -0.65 2.36
CA LYS A 28 18.87 -0.98 1.47
C LYS A 28 17.55 -0.46 2.02
N PHE A 29 16.68 0.00 1.13
CA PHE A 29 15.33 0.44 1.46
C PHE A 29 14.36 -0.69 1.12
N ILE A 30 13.62 -1.16 2.13
CA ILE A 30 12.53 -2.11 1.97
C ILE A 30 11.24 -1.28 1.99
N VAL A 31 10.46 -1.35 0.92
CA VAL A 31 9.21 -0.59 0.77
C VAL A 31 8.05 -1.57 0.72
N ASP A 32 7.14 -1.47 1.67
CA ASP A 32 5.89 -2.25 1.70
C ASP A 32 4.69 -1.31 1.56
N ALA A 33 3.98 -1.40 0.44
CA ALA A 33 2.79 -0.61 0.15
C ALA A 33 1.53 -1.45 0.41
N GLN A 34 0.78 -1.06 1.43
CA GLN A 34 -0.48 -1.66 1.85
C GLN A 34 -1.65 -0.82 1.34
N ILE A 35 -2.59 -1.49 0.69
CA ILE A 35 -3.70 -0.84 -0.01
C ILE A 35 -5.02 -1.37 0.54
N LEU A 36 -5.79 -0.49 1.17
CA LEU A 36 -7.09 -0.81 1.76
C LEU A 36 -8.20 -0.29 0.85
N MET A 37 -8.96 -1.21 0.25
CA MET A 37 -10.10 -0.90 -0.63
C MET A 37 -11.38 -1.59 -0.12
N PRO A 38 -12.05 -1.04 0.91
CA PRO A 38 -13.17 -1.71 1.57
C PRO A 38 -14.49 -1.65 0.78
N SER A 39 -14.51 -0.93 -0.35
CA SER A 39 -15.68 -0.76 -1.22
C SER A 39 -15.59 -1.56 -2.52
N HIS A 40 -14.49 -2.29 -2.74
CA HIS A 40 -14.25 -3.06 -3.96
C HIS A 40 -14.00 -4.52 -3.63
N THR A 41 -14.37 -5.41 -4.54
CA THR A 41 -13.94 -6.80 -4.45
C THR A 41 -12.42 -6.88 -4.68
N ARG A 42 -11.78 -7.95 -4.18
CA ARG A 42 -10.32 -8.12 -4.31
C ARG A 42 -9.85 -8.10 -5.77
N GLU A 43 -10.66 -8.63 -6.68
CA GLU A 43 -10.36 -8.64 -8.13
C GLU A 43 -10.45 -7.24 -8.75
N GLU A 44 -11.47 -6.46 -8.39
CA GLU A 44 -11.60 -5.07 -8.84
C GLU A 44 -10.49 -4.20 -8.27
N ALA A 45 -10.20 -4.36 -6.98
CA ALA A 45 -9.09 -3.68 -6.31
C ALA A 45 -7.76 -4.01 -6.98
N GLN A 46 -7.51 -5.28 -7.34
CA GLN A 46 -6.31 -5.67 -8.08
C GLN A 46 -6.20 -4.99 -9.44
N LYS A 47 -7.30 -4.87 -10.20
CA LYS A 47 -7.29 -4.16 -11.49
C LYS A 47 -6.98 -2.69 -11.31
N ILE A 48 -7.61 -2.03 -10.35
CA ILE A 48 -7.39 -0.61 -10.03
C ILE A 48 -5.94 -0.39 -9.60
N VAL A 49 -5.41 -1.22 -8.71
CA VAL A 49 -4.01 -1.14 -8.26
C VAL A 49 -3.05 -1.36 -9.40
N THR A 50 -3.29 -2.37 -10.25
CA THR A 50 -2.41 -2.67 -11.39
C THR A 50 -2.33 -1.50 -12.36
N GLN A 51 -3.48 -0.88 -12.66
CA GLN A 51 -3.53 0.31 -13.50
C GLN A 51 -2.80 1.49 -12.84
N ALA A 52 -3.08 1.77 -11.56
CA ALA A 52 -2.42 2.84 -10.83
C ALA A 52 -0.89 2.64 -10.71
N LEU A 53 -0.42 1.40 -10.61
CA LEU A 53 1.02 1.07 -10.60
C LEU A 53 1.69 1.30 -11.96
N ASP A 54 0.94 1.22 -13.05
CA ASP A 54 1.46 1.48 -14.40
C ASP A 54 1.51 2.99 -14.70
N GLU A 55 0.51 3.74 -14.22
CA GLU A 55 0.42 5.19 -14.37
C GLU A 55 1.33 5.96 -13.40
N CYS A 56 1.59 5.41 -12.20
CA CYS A 56 2.38 6.11 -11.18
C CYS A 56 3.89 6.08 -11.52
N PRO A 57 4.53 7.24 -11.75
CA PRO A 57 5.95 7.30 -12.12
C PRO A 57 6.87 6.76 -11.01
N VAL A 58 6.46 6.89 -9.75
CA VAL A 58 7.23 6.38 -8.60
C VAL A 58 7.15 4.85 -8.51
N ALA A 59 5.97 4.28 -8.75
CA ALA A 59 5.81 2.82 -8.77
C ALA A 59 6.62 2.18 -9.89
N LYS A 60 6.66 2.82 -11.07
CA LYS A 60 7.44 2.35 -12.23
C LYS A 60 8.95 2.27 -11.95
N LEU A 61 9.50 3.26 -11.24
CA LEU A 61 10.91 3.28 -10.84
C LEU A 61 11.25 2.22 -9.79
N LEU A 62 10.28 1.87 -8.95
CA LEU A 62 10.45 0.96 -7.83
C LEU A 62 10.10 -0.50 -8.18
N LYS A 63 9.35 -0.74 -9.26
CA LYS A 63 8.87 -2.07 -9.69
C LYS A 63 9.99 -3.04 -10.05
N GLU A 64 11.14 -2.53 -10.48
CA GLU A 64 12.32 -3.33 -10.82
C GLU A 64 13.21 -3.63 -9.60
N ASN A 65 12.87 -3.08 -8.43
CA ASN A 65 13.65 -3.28 -7.21
C ASN A 65 13.03 -4.40 -6.37
N GLU A 66 13.82 -5.43 -6.07
CA GLU A 66 13.40 -6.63 -5.33
C GLU A 66 12.92 -6.32 -3.89
N ASN A 67 13.22 -5.11 -3.40
CA ASN A 67 12.89 -4.67 -2.05
C ASN A 67 11.53 -3.98 -1.94
N VAL A 68 10.70 -4.00 -2.99
CA VAL A 68 9.41 -3.30 -3.05
C VAL A 68 8.26 -4.30 -3.17
N SER A 69 7.31 -4.24 -2.23
CA SER A 69 6.13 -5.13 -2.19
C SER A 69 4.84 -4.33 -2.19
N PHE A 70 3.85 -4.78 -2.97
CA PHE A 70 2.51 -4.18 -3.03
C PHE A 70 1.48 -5.23 -2.57
N ARG A 71 0.73 -4.93 -1.51
CA ARG A 71 -0.24 -5.86 -0.91
C ARG A 71 -1.59 -5.17 -0.72
N ILE A 72 -2.65 -5.83 -1.17
CA ILE A 72 -4.02 -5.41 -0.87
C ILE A 72 -4.39 -6.05 0.46
N VAL A 73 -4.73 -5.20 1.43
CA VAL A 73 -5.07 -5.59 2.80
C VAL A 73 -6.51 -5.23 3.11
N ASP A 74 -7.15 -6.04 3.95
CA ASP A 74 -8.53 -5.83 4.38
C ASP A 74 -8.61 -4.94 5.65
N ASP A 75 -7.49 -4.82 6.37
CA ASP A 75 -7.29 -3.91 7.51
C ASP A 75 -5.79 -3.62 7.72
N PHE A 76 -5.44 -2.55 8.43
CA PHE A 76 -4.05 -2.16 8.71
C PHE A 76 -3.58 -2.74 10.06
N THR A 77 -3.49 -4.07 10.16
CA THR A 77 -3.13 -4.77 11.40
C THR A 77 -1.62 -4.91 11.64
N ASP A 78 -0.77 -4.46 10.70
CA ASP A 78 0.68 -4.45 10.86
C ASP A 78 1.08 -3.33 11.87
N GLU A 79 1.15 -3.69 13.15
CA GLU A 79 1.87 -2.92 14.15
C GLU A 79 3.36 -2.90 13.78
N PRO A 80 4.01 -1.72 13.78
CA PRO A 80 5.43 -1.65 13.49
C PRO A 80 6.20 -2.34 14.62
N THR A 81 6.82 -3.49 14.33
CA THR A 81 7.93 -4.00 15.15
C THR A 81 9.10 -3.02 15.02
N LEU A 82 9.09 -2.02 15.88
CA LEU A 82 10.15 -1.04 16.09
C LEU A 82 11.25 -1.71 16.91
N GLY A 83 12.28 -2.20 16.23
CA GLY A 83 13.61 -2.46 16.80
C GLY A 83 13.76 -3.77 17.58
N GLU A 84 14.56 -4.65 17.02
CA GLU A 84 15.63 -5.35 17.75
C GLU A 84 16.95 -5.11 17.01
#